data_AF-A0A7S2L8E0-F1
#
_entry.id   AF-A0A7S2L8E0-F1
#
_cell.length_a   1.000
_cell.length_b   1.000
_cell.length_c   1.000
_cell.angle_alpha   90.00
_cell.angle_beta   90.00
_cell.angle_gamma   90.00
#
_symmetry.space_group_name_H-M   'P 1'
#
loop_
_entity.id
_entity.type
_entity.pdbx_description
1 polymer ?
#
loop_
_entity_poly.entity_id
_entity_poly.type
_entity_poly.pdbx_seq_one_letter_code
_entity_poly.pdbx_strand_id
1 'polypeptide(L)'
;NGKYDRSMTRAEAMNLALQTVREAAGDNVFLIGCGCPIGSAVGFINGMRISADTGPTWRPSFPLPWWDWSTLPCLFAMIRNSLTRMSFGYRWWHNDPDCILLGSSTSL
;
A
#
# COMPACT_ATOMS: atom_id res chain seq x y z
N ASN A 1 0.57 -29.77 1.23
CA ASN A 1 -0.56 -28.86 1.50
C ASN A 1 -0.97 -27.96 0.33
N GLY A 2 -0.77 -28.32 -0.95
CA GLY A 2 -1.53 -27.83 -2.13
C GLY A 2 -1.79 -26.33 -2.38
N LYS A 3 -1.23 -25.40 -1.60
CA LYS A 3 -1.61 -23.97 -1.59
C LYS A 3 -1.03 -23.14 -2.73
N TYR A 4 -0.14 -23.69 -3.54
CA TYR A 4 0.52 -22.96 -4.63
C TYR A 4 0.57 -23.83 -5.89
N ASP A 5 0.24 -23.23 -7.03
CA ASP A 5 0.45 -23.83 -8.34
C ASP A 5 1.94 -23.72 -8.70
N ARG A 6 2.56 -24.86 -9.02
CA ARG A 6 3.98 -24.92 -9.40
C ARG A 6 4.23 -24.58 -10.87
N SER A 7 3.18 -24.54 -11.68
CA SER A 7 3.26 -24.15 -13.09
C SER A 7 3.35 -22.63 -13.27
N MET A 8 3.01 -21.85 -12.22
CA MET A 8 3.02 -20.39 -12.24
C MET A 8 4.12 -19.82 -11.35
N THR A 9 4.75 -18.75 -11.83
CA THR A 9 5.58 -17.86 -11.01
C THR A 9 4.70 -17.06 -10.04
N ARG A 10 5.30 -16.52 -8.99
CA ARG A 10 4.58 -15.63 -8.05
C ARG A 10 4.03 -14.37 -8.74
N ALA A 11 4.69 -13.90 -9.79
CA ALA A 11 4.25 -12.73 -10.55
C ALA A 11 3.00 -13.05 -11.37
N GLU A 12 2.94 -14.21 -12.03
CA GLU A 12 1.76 -14.68 -12.76
C GLU A 12 0.59 -14.92 -11.80
N ALA A 13 0.83 -15.56 -10.65
CA ALA A 13 -0.20 -15.77 -9.64
C ALA A 13 -0.76 -14.45 -9.11
N MET A 14 0.10 -13.44 -8.89
CA MET A 14 -0.32 -12.10 -8.46
C MET A 14 -1.13 -11.39 -9.55
N ASN A 15 -0.70 -11.47 -10.80
CA ASN A 15 -1.40 -10.86 -11.94
C ASN A 15 -2.81 -11.46 -12.09
N LEU A 16 -2.91 -12.80 -12.07
CA LEU A 16 -4.19 -13.50 -12.11
C LEU A 16 -5.11 -13.09 -10.96
N ALA A 17 -4.57 -12.98 -9.74
CA ALA A 17 -5.34 -12.56 -8.57
C ALA A 17 -5.90 -11.13 -8.74
N LEU A 18 -5.07 -10.19 -9.17
CA LEU A 18 -5.48 -8.79 -9.38
C LEU A 18 -6.50 -8.66 -10.51
N GLN A 19 -6.29 -9.37 -11.62
CA GLN A 19 -7.24 -9.43 -12.72
C GLN A 19 -8.60 -9.96 -12.24
N THR A 20 -8.60 -11.07 -11.52
CA THR A 20 -9.82 -11.69 -10.99
C THR A 20 -10.58 -10.73 -10.09
N VAL A 21 -9.89 -10.01 -9.19
CA VAL A 21 -10.52 -9.01 -8.31
C VAL A 21 -11.08 -7.84 -9.12
N ARG A 22 -10.35 -7.32 -10.11
CA ARG A 22 -10.81 -6.21 -10.96
C ARG A 22 -12.05 -6.59 -11.76
N GLU A 23 -12.04 -7.76 -12.40
CA GLU A 23 -13.17 -8.28 -13.17
C GLU A 23 -14.40 -8.51 -12.28
N ALA A 24 -14.22 -9.13 -11.11
CA ALA A 24 -15.31 -9.38 -10.18
C ALA A 24 -15.92 -8.10 -9.59
N ALA A 25 -15.10 -7.08 -9.32
CA ALA A 25 -15.57 -5.80 -8.79
C ALA A 25 -16.34 -4.97 -9.83
N GLY A 26 -15.99 -5.10 -11.12
CA GLY A 26 -16.65 -4.40 -12.23
C GLY A 26 -16.30 -2.90 -12.34
N ASP A 27 -16.37 -2.35 -13.55
CA ASP A 27 -15.72 -1.07 -13.91
C ASP A 27 -16.16 0.16 -13.10
N ASN A 28 -17.32 0.11 -12.46
CA ASN A 28 -17.87 1.21 -11.67
C ASN A 28 -17.43 1.21 -10.19
N VAL A 29 -16.56 0.28 -9.80
CA VAL A 29 -16.02 0.19 -8.42
C VAL A 29 -14.61 0.75 -8.36
N PHE A 30 -14.40 1.68 -7.42
CA PHE A 30 -13.09 2.23 -7.09
C PHE A 30 -12.33 1.27 -6.16
N LEU A 31 -11.23 0.69 -6.65
CA LEU A 31 -10.36 -0.20 -5.89
C LEU A 31 -9.13 0.53 -5.38
N ILE A 32 -8.86 0.42 -4.08
CA ILE A 32 -7.63 0.87 -3.43
C ILE A 32 -6.76 -0.34 -3.08
N GLY A 33 -5.55 -0.38 -3.62
CA GLY A 33 -4.53 -1.34 -3.21
C GLY A 33 -3.84 -0.89 -1.92
N CYS A 34 -3.62 -1.81 -0.98
CA CYS A 34 -2.86 -1.58 0.25
C CYS A 34 -1.97 -2.78 0.54
N GLY A 35 -0.68 -2.55 0.84
CA GLY A 35 0.31 -3.64 1.02
C GLY A 35 0.58 -4.46 -0.25
N CYS A 36 0.09 -4.00 -1.41
CA CYS A 36 0.23 -4.68 -2.68
C CYS A 36 1.62 -4.37 -3.29
N PRO A 37 2.29 -5.35 -3.93
CA PRO A 37 3.48 -5.09 -4.74
C PRO A 37 3.20 -3.98 -5.76
N ILE A 38 3.95 -2.87 -5.69
CA ILE A 38 3.69 -1.64 -6.44
C ILE A 38 3.56 -1.93 -7.94
N GLY A 39 4.60 -2.48 -8.56
CA GLY A 39 4.60 -2.70 -10.02
C GLY A 39 3.48 -3.62 -10.51
N SER A 40 3.13 -4.65 -9.74
CA SER A 40 2.11 -5.64 -10.13
C SER A 40 0.70 -5.06 -10.23
N ALA A 41 0.41 -3.99 -9.50
CA ALA A 41 -0.93 -3.41 -9.42
C ALA A 41 -1.27 -2.44 -10.56
N VAL A 42 -0.28 -2.02 -11.35
CA VAL A 42 -0.48 -1.03 -12.41
C VAL A 42 -1.50 -1.56 -13.42
N GLY A 43 -2.55 -0.79 -13.68
CA GLY A 43 -3.64 -1.17 -14.59
C GLY A 43 -4.80 -1.94 -13.94
N PHE A 44 -4.69 -2.39 -12.68
CA PHE A 44 -5.74 -3.15 -12.00
C PHE A 44 -6.50 -2.37 -10.92
N ILE A 45 -5.90 -1.33 -10.36
CA ILE A 45 -6.49 -0.56 -9.24
C ILE A 45 -6.60 0.93 -9.57
N ASN A 46 -7.51 1.62 -8.91
CA ASN A 46 -7.75 3.05 -9.14
C ASN A 46 -6.90 3.94 -8.23
N GLY A 47 -6.60 3.47 -7.02
CA GLY A 47 -5.72 4.12 -6.05
C GLY A 47 -4.78 3.11 -5.38
N MET A 48 -3.59 3.55 -4.95
CA MET A 48 -2.63 2.71 -4.24
C MET A 48 -2.07 3.43 -3.03
N ARG A 49 -2.06 2.74 -1.90
CA ARG A 49 -1.33 3.17 -0.72
C ARG A 49 0.17 3.09 -0.99
N ILE A 50 0.80 4.25 -1.13
CA ILE A 50 2.23 4.38 -1.48
C ILE A 50 3.13 4.57 -0.25
N SER A 51 2.55 4.70 0.93
CA SER A 51 3.23 5.00 2.18
C SER A 51 3.35 3.78 3.12
N ALA A 52 4.00 3.97 4.27
CA ALA A 52 3.76 3.12 5.44
C ALA A 52 2.48 3.62 6.15
N ASP A 53 1.98 2.84 7.11
CA ASP A 53 0.87 3.30 7.95
C ASP A 53 1.24 4.63 8.65
N THR A 54 0.28 5.54 8.73
CA THR A 54 0.37 6.74 9.55
C THR A 54 0.34 6.37 11.04
N GLY A 55 0.58 7.35 11.90
CA GLY A 55 0.48 7.13 13.33
C GLY A 55 0.35 8.45 14.09
N PRO A 56 -0.10 8.39 15.36
CA PRO A 56 -0.29 9.57 16.20
C PRO A 56 1.04 10.21 16.62
N THR A 57 2.16 9.49 16.44
CA THR A 57 3.50 9.96 16.80
C THR A 57 4.34 10.23 15.55
N TRP A 58 5.26 11.19 15.68
CA TRP A 58 6.21 11.52 14.61
C TRP A 58 7.11 10.34 14.26
N ARG A 59 7.65 9.66 15.27
CA ARG A 59 8.43 8.42 15.15
C ARG A 59 7.69 7.27 15.86
N PRO A 60 8.00 6.01 15.55
CA PRO A 60 7.34 4.87 16.19
C PRO A 60 7.54 4.89 17.71
N SER A 61 6.53 4.44 18.45
CA SER A 61 6.45 4.54 19.91
C SER A 61 7.15 3.40 20.67
N PHE A 62 7.53 2.32 19.98
CA PHE A 62 8.17 1.14 20.56
C PHE A 62 9.63 1.02 20.06
N PRO A 63 10.53 0.35 20.82
CA PRO A 63 11.89 0.12 20.39
C PRO A 63 11.90 -0.73 19.10
N LEU A 64 12.70 -0.30 18.14
CA LEU A 64 12.74 -0.88 16.80
C LEU A 64 14.06 -1.56 16.52
N PRO A 65 14.08 -2.48 15.55
CA PRO A 65 15.32 -2.84 14.91
C PRO A 65 15.97 -1.56 14.34
N TRP A 66 17.24 -1.33 14.66
CA TRP A 66 18.00 -0.15 14.25
C TRP A 66 18.03 0.10 12.73
N TRP A 67 17.62 -0.89 11.93
CA TRP A 67 17.61 -0.85 10.47
C TRP A 67 16.28 -0.42 9.86
N ASP A 68 15.16 -0.45 10.60
CA ASP A 68 13.85 -0.06 10.04
C ASP A 68 13.39 1.30 10.55
N TRP A 69 13.45 2.28 9.65
CA TRP A 69 13.02 3.65 9.92
C TRP A 69 11.90 4.11 8.98
N SER A 70 11.38 3.23 8.13
CA SER A 70 10.54 3.66 7.02
C SER A 70 9.38 2.77 6.64
N THR A 71 9.24 1.59 7.24
CA THR A 71 8.08 0.73 7.00
C THR A 71 7.09 0.72 8.15
N LEU A 72 7.48 1.31 9.28
CA LEU A 72 6.74 1.22 10.53
C LEU A 72 5.69 2.32 10.69
N PRO A 73 4.59 2.04 11.41
CA PRO A 73 3.51 2.99 11.61
C PRO A 73 3.98 4.27 12.32
N CYS A 74 4.06 5.38 11.61
CA CYS A 74 4.34 6.71 12.16
C CYS A 74 4.19 7.79 11.08
N LEU A 75 3.98 9.03 11.51
CA LEU A 75 3.83 10.17 10.59
C LEU A 75 5.09 10.39 9.72
N PHE A 76 6.29 10.19 10.27
CA PHE A 76 7.53 10.35 9.50
C PHE A 76 7.64 9.37 8.33
N ALA A 77 7.40 8.08 8.55
CA ALA A 77 7.48 7.05 7.51
C ALA A 77 6.39 7.27 6.44
N MET A 78 5.19 7.64 6.87
CA MET A 78 4.08 8.00 6.00
C MET A 78 4.46 9.14 5.03
N ILE A 79 4.96 10.27 5.57
CA ILE A 79 5.36 11.44 4.77
C ILE A 79 6.54 11.09 3.84
N ARG A 80 7.59 10.47 4.37
CA ARG A 80 8.79 10.11 3.60
C ARG A 80 8.45 9.26 2.38
N ASN A 81 7.68 8.20 2.58
CA ASN A 81 7.33 7.28 1.51
C ASN A 81 6.39 7.96 0.49
N SER A 82 5.48 8.82 0.96
CA SER A 82 4.59 9.61 0.10
C SER A 82 5.37 10.54 -0.83
N LEU A 83 6.33 11.29 -0.28
CA LEU A 83 7.15 12.23 -1.06
C LEU A 83 8.03 11.50 -2.10
N THR A 84 8.70 10.42 -1.68
CA THR A 84 9.60 9.68 -2.57
C THR A 84 8.88 8.93 -3.71
N ARG A 85 7.58 8.68 -3.56
CA ARG A 85 6.75 7.98 -4.56
C ARG A 85 5.65 8.86 -5.17
N MET A 86 5.74 10.18 -4.96
CA MET A 86 4.77 11.15 -5.45
C MET A 86 4.59 11.10 -6.97
N SER A 87 5.63 10.73 -7.71
CA SER A 87 5.64 10.64 -9.17
C SER A 87 4.66 9.61 -9.76
N PHE A 88 4.21 8.62 -8.98
CA PHE A 88 3.26 7.60 -9.43
C PHE A 88 1.83 8.16 -9.63
N GLY A 89 1.49 9.21 -8.90
CA GLY A 89 0.17 9.83 -8.93
C GLY A 89 -0.17 10.38 -10.31
N TYR A 90 -1.43 10.20 -10.73
CA TYR A 90 -1.96 10.63 -12.03
C TYR A 90 -1.25 10.00 -13.25
N ARG A 91 -0.38 9.01 -13.03
CA ARG A 91 0.29 8.23 -14.08
C ARG A 91 -0.09 6.76 -13.99
N TRP A 92 0.01 6.18 -12.80
CA TRP A 92 -0.34 4.78 -12.56
C TRP A 92 -1.70 4.64 -11.87
N TRP A 93 -2.03 5.57 -10.96
CA TRP A 93 -3.24 5.55 -10.12
C TRP A 93 -3.37 6.87 -9.33
N HIS A 94 -4.37 6.97 -8.46
CA HIS A 94 -4.40 7.96 -7.37
C HIS A 94 -3.48 7.52 -6.23
N ASN A 95 -2.54 8.38 -5.83
CA ASN A 95 -1.69 8.09 -4.68
C ASN A 95 -2.50 8.26 -3.40
N ASP A 96 -2.53 7.20 -2.59
CA ASP A 96 -3.05 7.22 -1.23
C ASP A 96 -1.85 7.33 -0.27
N PRO A 97 -1.68 8.48 0.43
CA PRO A 97 -0.63 8.66 1.42
C PRO A 97 -0.96 8.07 2.78
N ASP A 98 -2.09 7.36 2.94
CA ASP A 98 -2.76 7.02 4.20
C ASP A 98 -3.53 8.21 4.82
N CYS A 99 -4.29 7.93 5.88
CA CYS A 99 -5.24 8.84 6.51
C CYS A 99 -4.57 10.06 7.17
N ILE A 100 -5.31 11.18 7.18
CA ILE A 100 -4.97 12.35 7.99
C ILE A 100 -5.60 12.17 9.37
N LEU A 101 -4.76 12.16 10.41
CA LEU A 101 -5.23 12.10 11.80
C LEU A 101 -5.45 13.53 12.34
N LEU A 102 -6.71 13.88 12.58
CA LEU A 102 -7.11 15.21 13.08
C LEU A 102 -7.51 15.21 14.58
N GLY A 103 -7.55 14.03 15.21
CA GLY A 103 -7.94 13.87 16.61
C GLY A 103 -6.86 14.36 17.57
N SER A 104 -7.28 15.01 18.66
CA SER A 104 -6.38 15.51 19.71
C SER A 104 -5.97 14.47 20.74
N SER A 105 -6.54 13.26 20.69
CA SER A 105 -6.36 12.21 21.70
C SER A 105 -6.14 10.82 21.12
N THR A 106 -5.80 10.70 19.84
CA THR A 106 -5.58 9.39 19.22
C THR A 106 -4.30 8.76 19.77
N SER A 107 -4.42 7.59 20.39
CA SER A 107 -3.30 6.71 20.76
C SER A 107 -3.40 5.41 19.96
N LEU A 108 -2.24 4.82 19.62
CA LEU A 108 -2.14 3.45 19.10
C LEU A 108 -2.36 2.43 20.21
#